data_AF-A0A7V5ESF0-F1
#
_entry.id   AF-A0A7V5ESF0-F1
#
_cell.length_a   1.000
_cell.length_b   1.000
_cell.length_c   1.000
_cell.angle_alpha   90.00
_cell.angle_beta   90.00
_cell.angle_gamma   90.00
#
_symmetry.space_group_name_H-M   'P 1'
#
loop_
_entity.id
_entity.type
_entity.pdbx_description
1 polymer ?
#
loop_
_entity_poly.entity_id
_entity_poly.type
_entity_poly.pdbx_seq_one_letter_code
_entity_poly.pdbx_strand_id
1 'polypeptide(L)'
;MMLPDKRKLQNISPAAVVESNLEWWLGEDLALVRNVIRERIQTDYPFVNDVLSDVAPDHLPRAIITLGTSRLGHAKKAHRVALAAAIEMLHMAVSVHELIPRGEVVITEHQRLVMGSAILIGDYCFSQASSLAASTGNPAVVAAFADALATLSERRVQTLIETPHQPHTDDAILYAAAAEVAALLVKLPKPLRYALREAAASFGEVLTDSETSVAEALLHLESLTKDWPGVKPLSNWLRTHRPAP
;
A
#
# COMPACT_ATOMS: atom_id res chain seq x y z
N MET A 1 -13.72 28.13 22.50
CA MET A 1 -14.21 26.85 21.95
C MET A 1 -15.48 27.13 21.17
N MET A 2 -15.37 27.33 19.85
CA MET A 2 -16.55 27.45 18.98
C MET A 2 -16.82 26.10 18.35
N LEU A 3 -17.99 25.54 18.66
CA LEU A 3 -18.55 24.40 17.93
C LEU A 3 -18.83 24.87 16.48
N PRO A 4 -18.44 24.08 15.47
CA PRO A 4 -18.70 24.45 14.08
C PRO A 4 -20.20 24.59 13.80
N ASP A 5 -20.55 25.57 12.96
CA ASP A 5 -21.92 25.93 12.59
C ASP A 5 -22.64 24.74 11.93
N LYS A 6 -23.73 24.28 12.57
CA LYS A 6 -24.54 23.12 12.15
C LYS A 6 -25.09 23.23 10.72
N ARG A 7 -25.18 24.44 10.15
CA ARG A 7 -25.67 24.64 8.77
C ARG A 7 -24.65 24.29 7.68
N LYS A 8 -23.35 24.26 7.99
CA LYS A 8 -22.31 23.84 7.02
C LYS A 8 -22.20 22.31 6.86
N LEU A 9 -22.83 21.54 7.73
CA LEU A 9 -22.80 20.06 7.70
C LEU A 9 -23.83 19.44 6.73
N GLN A 10 -24.79 20.22 6.20
CA GLN A 10 -25.89 19.67 5.40
C GLN A 10 -25.53 19.37 3.93
N ASN A 11 -24.36 19.80 3.44
CA ASN A 11 -23.93 19.60 2.05
C ASN A 11 -22.60 18.83 1.91
N ILE A 12 -22.16 18.14 2.96
CA ILE A 12 -20.93 17.33 2.88
C ILE A 12 -21.31 15.94 2.40
N SER A 13 -20.69 15.48 1.30
CA SER A 13 -20.92 14.12 0.80
C SER A 13 -20.51 13.09 1.86
N PRO A 14 -21.17 11.91 1.92
CA PRO A 14 -20.75 10.83 2.82
C PRO A 14 -19.27 10.45 2.64
N ALA A 15 -18.75 10.49 1.42
CA ALA A 15 -17.33 10.27 1.12
C ALA A 15 -16.43 11.32 1.77
N ALA A 16 -16.76 12.62 1.63
CA ALA A 16 -15.98 13.69 2.24
C ALA A 16 -15.97 13.63 3.78
N VAL A 17 -17.06 13.16 4.41
CA VAL A 17 -17.09 12.92 5.87
C VAL A 17 -16.17 11.75 6.27
N VAL A 18 -16.16 10.67 5.49
CA VAL A 18 -15.26 9.51 5.73
C VAL A 18 -13.81 9.91 5.56
N GLU A 19 -13.48 10.63 4.49
CA GLU A 19 -12.14 11.18 4.24
C GLU A 19 -11.71 12.11 5.37
N SER A 20 -12.56 13.05 5.81
CA SER A 20 -12.25 13.95 6.93
C SER A 20 -11.94 13.21 8.23
N ASN A 21 -12.67 12.12 8.53
CA ASN A 21 -12.42 11.31 9.72
C ASN A 21 -11.11 10.52 9.60
N LEU A 22 -10.80 10.01 8.42
CA LEU A 22 -9.55 9.30 8.15
C LEU A 22 -8.35 10.25 8.22
N GLU A 23 -8.46 11.44 7.64
CA GLU A 23 -7.45 12.50 7.72
C GLU A 23 -7.18 12.92 9.16
N TRP A 24 -8.22 13.10 9.97
CA TRP A 24 -8.05 13.38 11.39
C TRP A 24 -7.34 12.23 12.11
N TRP A 25 -7.65 10.99 11.76
CA TRP A 25 -7.11 9.80 12.43
C TRP A 25 -5.66 9.47 12.04
N LEU A 26 -5.31 9.67 10.76
CA LEU A 26 -4.02 9.27 10.18
C LEU A 26 -3.14 10.44 9.73
N GLY A 27 -3.65 11.65 9.62
CA GLY A 27 -3.05 12.76 8.85
C GLY A 27 -1.60 13.07 9.22
N GLU A 28 -1.27 13.12 10.52
CA GLU A 28 0.11 13.31 10.95
C GLU A 28 1.03 12.16 10.55
N ASP A 29 0.57 10.91 10.73
CA ASP A 29 1.38 9.74 10.38
C ASP A 29 1.54 9.65 8.86
N LEU A 30 0.51 9.99 8.08
CA LEU A 30 0.55 9.99 6.61
C LEU A 30 1.49 11.07 6.08
N ALA A 31 1.52 12.25 6.70
CA ALA A 31 2.50 13.29 6.37
C ALA A 31 3.94 12.82 6.64
N LEU A 32 4.17 12.10 7.73
CA LEU A 32 5.48 11.52 8.03
C LEU A 32 5.86 10.43 7.02
N VAL A 33 4.93 9.60 6.58
CA VAL A 33 5.19 8.61 5.51
C VAL A 33 5.65 9.31 4.24
N ARG A 34 4.96 10.38 3.80
CA ARG A 34 5.40 11.18 2.63
C ARG A 34 6.82 11.72 2.79
N ASN A 35 7.15 12.24 3.96
CA ASN A 35 8.49 12.76 4.23
C ASN A 35 9.55 11.67 4.18
N VAL A 36 9.28 10.51 4.80
CA VAL A 36 10.19 9.36 4.75
C VAL A 36 10.42 8.91 3.30
N ILE A 37 9.36 8.79 2.49
CA ILE A 37 9.51 8.43 1.07
C ILE A 37 10.37 9.48 0.34
N ARG A 38 10.06 10.77 0.50
CA ARG A 38 10.81 11.87 -0.13
C ARG A 38 12.29 11.85 0.24
N GLU A 39 12.61 11.63 1.51
CA GLU A 39 14.00 11.53 1.97
C GLU A 39 14.74 10.33 1.37
N ARG A 40 14.03 9.21 1.15
CA ARG A 40 14.63 7.96 0.65
C ARG A 40 14.87 7.95 -0.86
N ILE A 41 14.13 8.74 -1.62
CA ILE A 41 14.28 8.85 -3.07
C ILE A 41 15.28 9.93 -3.51
N GLN A 42 15.83 10.70 -2.58
CA GLN A 42 16.87 11.68 -2.88
C GLN A 42 18.25 11.01 -2.92
N THR A 43 18.94 11.18 -4.05
CA THR A 43 20.29 10.66 -4.31
C THR A 43 21.21 11.78 -4.82
N ASP A 44 22.51 11.53 -4.84
CA ASP A 44 23.50 12.44 -5.41
C ASP A 44 23.49 12.46 -6.95
N TYR A 45 22.66 11.63 -7.60
CA TYR A 45 22.60 11.49 -9.05
C TYR A 45 21.29 12.09 -9.60
N PRO A 46 21.33 13.24 -10.30
CA PRO A 46 20.14 13.93 -10.77
C PRO A 46 19.20 13.07 -11.62
N PHE A 47 19.74 12.27 -12.54
CA PHE A 47 18.95 11.37 -13.38
C PHE A 47 18.12 10.36 -12.57
N VAL A 48 18.67 9.83 -11.47
CA VAL A 48 17.92 8.91 -10.59
C VAL A 48 16.81 9.66 -9.88
N ASN A 49 17.07 10.88 -9.41
CA ASN A 49 16.07 11.70 -8.74
C ASN A 49 14.90 12.07 -9.66
N ASP A 50 15.18 12.36 -10.94
CA ASP A 50 14.16 12.68 -11.94
C ASP A 50 13.24 11.47 -12.16
N VAL A 51 13.80 10.29 -12.42
CA VAL A 51 13.03 9.04 -12.58
C VAL A 51 12.18 8.73 -11.35
N LEU A 52 12.76 8.84 -10.15
CA LEU A 52 12.05 8.56 -8.90
C LEU A 52 10.96 9.59 -8.58
N SER A 53 11.14 10.84 -9.00
CA SER A 53 10.12 11.88 -8.85
C SER A 53 8.94 11.62 -9.78
N ASP A 54 9.21 11.17 -11.01
CA ASP A 54 8.18 10.87 -12.02
C ASP A 54 7.31 9.66 -11.61
N VAL A 55 7.88 8.67 -10.90
CA VAL A 55 7.13 7.50 -10.41
C VAL A 55 6.61 7.66 -8.98
N ALA A 56 6.85 8.79 -8.33
CA ALA A 56 6.41 9.00 -6.96
C ALA A 56 4.86 9.06 -6.91
N PRO A 57 4.21 8.31 -6.00
CA PRO A 57 2.76 8.26 -5.99
C PRO A 57 2.16 9.54 -5.39
N ASP A 58 1.15 10.11 -6.06
CA ASP A 58 0.39 11.27 -5.56
C ASP A 58 -0.43 10.93 -4.30
N HIS A 59 -0.90 9.69 -4.23
CA HIS A 59 -1.72 9.15 -3.14
C HIS A 59 -1.03 7.96 -2.49
N LEU A 60 -1.27 7.75 -1.19
CA LEU A 60 -0.65 6.66 -0.43
C LEU A 60 -1.69 5.69 0.14
N PRO A 61 -2.45 4.98 -0.71
CA PRO A 61 -3.51 4.09 -0.25
C PRO A 61 -2.99 2.87 0.52
N ARG A 62 -1.80 2.34 0.17
CA ARG A 62 -1.19 1.22 0.93
C ARG A 62 -0.73 1.72 2.31
N ALA A 63 -0.19 2.92 2.39
CA ALA A 63 0.15 3.54 3.66
C ALA A 63 -1.09 3.76 4.54
N ILE A 64 -2.22 4.16 3.96
CA ILE A 64 -3.49 4.29 4.70
C ILE A 64 -3.88 2.96 5.34
N ILE A 65 -3.81 1.85 4.58
CA ILE A 65 -4.12 0.51 5.10
C ILE A 65 -3.13 0.08 6.18
N THR A 66 -1.82 0.26 5.95
CA THR A 66 -0.78 -0.09 6.94
C THR A 66 -0.93 0.71 8.22
N LEU A 67 -1.07 2.04 8.11
CA LEU A 67 -1.24 2.92 9.26
C LEU A 67 -2.54 2.61 9.98
N GLY A 68 -3.66 2.51 9.27
CA GLY A 68 -4.96 2.18 9.86
C GLY A 68 -4.95 0.86 10.60
N THR A 69 -4.41 -0.19 9.97
CA THR A 69 -4.28 -1.51 10.60
C THR A 69 -3.37 -1.46 11.84
N SER A 70 -2.26 -0.72 11.77
CA SER A 70 -1.37 -0.58 12.92
C SER A 70 -1.96 0.23 14.09
N ARG A 71 -3.04 0.98 13.88
CA ARG A 71 -3.77 1.66 14.97
C ARG A 71 -4.73 0.73 15.72
N LEU A 72 -4.92 -0.50 15.24
CA LEU A 72 -5.75 -1.51 15.90
C LEU A 72 -5.02 -2.21 17.06
N GLY A 73 -3.73 -1.95 17.21
CA GLY A 73 -2.96 -2.34 18.38
C GLY A 73 -1.87 -1.33 18.68
N HIS A 74 -0.82 -1.77 19.37
CA HIS A 74 0.25 -0.90 19.81
C HIS A 74 1.55 -1.16 19.04
N ALA A 75 2.02 -0.12 18.33
CA ALA A 75 3.35 -0.04 17.77
C ALA A 75 3.94 1.36 17.97
N LYS A 76 5.27 1.46 18.06
CA LYS A 76 5.97 2.75 18.05
C LYS A 76 5.60 3.50 16.76
N LYS A 77 5.34 4.81 16.87
CA LYS A 77 5.00 5.67 15.73
C LYS A 77 6.02 5.53 14.60
N ALA A 78 7.31 5.55 14.93
CA ALA A 78 8.40 5.35 13.98
C ALA A 78 8.29 4.02 13.20
N HIS A 79 7.92 2.92 13.86
CA HIS A 79 7.85 1.61 13.19
C HIS A 79 6.67 1.51 12.23
N ARG A 80 5.49 2.02 12.60
CA ARG A 80 4.33 2.00 11.71
C ARG A 80 4.50 2.95 10.52
N VAL A 81 5.13 4.11 10.71
CA VAL A 81 5.48 5.03 9.62
C VAL A 81 6.51 4.40 8.69
N ALA A 82 7.58 3.81 9.24
CA ALA A 82 8.59 3.12 8.45
C ALA A 82 7.98 1.97 7.64
N LEU A 83 7.12 1.15 8.24
CA LEU A 83 6.46 0.05 7.55
C LEU A 83 5.49 0.52 6.46
N ALA A 84 4.74 1.60 6.70
CA ALA A 84 3.86 2.18 5.69
C ALA A 84 4.65 2.75 4.51
N ALA A 85 5.76 3.44 4.77
CA ALA A 85 6.68 3.88 3.73
C ALA A 85 7.31 2.70 2.98
N ALA A 86 7.66 1.61 3.67
CA ALA A 86 8.22 0.42 3.03
C ALA A 86 7.28 -0.17 1.97
N ILE A 87 5.98 -0.29 2.25
CA ILE A 87 5.02 -0.84 1.29
C ILE A 87 4.80 0.09 0.10
N GLU A 88 4.74 1.41 0.30
CA GLU A 88 4.63 2.35 -0.82
C GLU A 88 5.92 2.40 -1.66
N MET A 89 7.09 2.29 -1.04
CA MET A 89 8.35 2.19 -1.78
C MET A 89 8.49 0.86 -2.52
N LEU A 90 7.88 -0.22 -2.02
CA LEU A 90 7.77 -1.48 -2.76
C LEU A 90 6.90 -1.30 -4.00
N HIS A 91 5.77 -0.59 -3.90
CA HIS A 91 4.96 -0.21 -5.07
C HIS A 91 5.77 0.64 -6.06
N MET A 92 6.52 1.63 -5.56
CA MET A 92 7.36 2.48 -6.41
C MET A 92 8.44 1.67 -7.15
N ALA A 93 9.14 0.75 -6.49
CA ALA A 93 10.14 -0.13 -7.13
C ALA A 93 9.53 -0.89 -8.32
N VAL A 94 8.31 -1.35 -8.11
CA VAL A 94 7.51 -2.11 -9.05
C VAL A 94 7.06 -1.22 -10.23
N SER A 95 6.69 0.04 -10.00
CA SER A 95 6.42 1.03 -11.05
C SER A 95 7.67 1.38 -11.87
N VAL A 96 8.84 1.50 -11.25
CA VAL A 96 10.10 1.75 -11.98
C VAL A 96 10.39 0.61 -12.96
N HIS A 97 10.22 -0.65 -12.54
CA HIS A 97 10.42 -1.81 -13.42
C HIS A 97 9.49 -1.82 -14.63
N GLU A 98 8.33 -1.15 -14.58
CA GLU A 98 7.41 -1.04 -15.71
C GLU A 98 7.88 -0.08 -16.81
N LEU A 99 8.89 0.74 -16.53
CA LEU A 99 9.53 1.58 -17.54
C LEU A 99 10.31 0.77 -18.58
N ILE A 100 10.56 -0.52 -18.31
CA ILE A 100 11.16 -1.46 -19.27
C ILE A 100 10.16 -1.71 -20.41
N PRO A 101 10.52 -1.41 -21.67
CA PRO A 101 9.64 -1.64 -22.82
C PRO A 101 9.22 -3.11 -22.94
N ARG A 102 7.96 -3.34 -23.34
CA ARG A 102 7.36 -4.67 -23.52
C ARG A 102 7.21 -5.01 -25.00
N GLY A 103 7.22 -6.31 -25.32
CA GLY A 103 6.98 -6.83 -26.67
C GLY A 103 8.19 -6.78 -27.60
N GLU A 104 7.97 -7.13 -28.88
CA GLU A 104 9.02 -7.13 -29.90
C GLU A 104 9.38 -5.69 -30.30
N VAL A 105 10.43 -5.14 -29.69
CA VAL A 105 10.97 -3.82 -30.01
C VAL A 105 12.39 -3.98 -30.53
N VAL A 106 12.72 -3.35 -31.66
CA VAL A 106 14.11 -3.20 -32.09
C VAL A 106 14.79 -2.26 -31.08
N ILE A 107 15.63 -2.82 -30.20
CA ILE A 107 16.22 -2.08 -29.08
C ILE A 107 17.45 -1.29 -29.56
N THR A 108 17.33 0.03 -29.58
CA THR A 108 18.44 0.97 -29.75
C THR A 108 19.39 0.96 -28.55
N GLU A 109 20.61 1.48 -28.70
CA GLU A 109 21.56 1.60 -27.59
C GLU A 109 21.01 2.46 -26.43
N HIS A 110 20.31 3.55 -26.76
CA HIS A 110 19.64 4.39 -25.78
C HIS A 110 18.56 3.61 -25.01
N GLN A 111 17.74 2.80 -25.68
CA GLN A 111 16.74 1.97 -25.00
C GLN A 111 17.39 0.90 -24.10
N ARG A 112 18.52 0.31 -24.50
CA ARG A 112 19.29 -0.60 -23.61
C ARG A 112 19.74 0.10 -22.33
N LEU A 113 20.24 1.34 -22.45
CA LEU A 113 20.64 2.14 -21.29
C LEU A 113 19.45 2.41 -20.36
N VAL A 114 18.31 2.82 -20.92
CA VAL A 114 17.07 3.06 -20.16
C VAL A 114 16.62 1.79 -19.43
N MET A 115 16.59 0.65 -20.11
CA MET A 115 16.24 -0.64 -19.49
C MET A 115 17.19 -1.00 -18.34
N GLY A 116 18.50 -0.89 -18.56
CA GLY A 116 19.49 -1.16 -17.50
C GLY A 116 19.34 -0.23 -16.31
N SER A 117 19.03 1.05 -16.56
CA SER A 117 18.78 2.01 -15.48
C SER A 117 17.50 1.71 -14.70
N ALA A 118 16.41 1.30 -15.36
CA ALA A 118 15.16 0.97 -14.71
C ALA A 118 15.31 -0.22 -13.73
N ILE A 119 16.08 -1.25 -14.12
CA ILE A 119 16.39 -2.37 -13.22
C ILE A 119 17.11 -1.87 -11.96
N LEU A 120 18.19 -1.12 -12.14
CA LEU A 120 19.01 -0.66 -11.01
C LEU A 120 18.29 0.35 -10.10
N ILE A 121 17.46 1.23 -10.67
CA ILE A 121 16.65 2.19 -9.90
C ILE A 121 15.53 1.44 -9.15
N GLY A 122 14.92 0.42 -9.77
CA GLY A 122 13.95 -0.45 -9.10
C GLY A 122 14.57 -1.21 -7.93
N ASP A 123 15.75 -1.80 -8.13
CA ASP A 123 16.54 -2.46 -7.07
C ASP A 123 16.90 -1.49 -5.94
N TYR A 124 17.25 -0.25 -6.27
CA TYR A 124 17.49 0.80 -5.29
C TYR A 124 16.25 1.06 -4.43
N CYS A 125 15.08 1.29 -5.05
CA CYS A 125 13.81 1.47 -4.32
C CYS A 125 13.50 0.27 -3.43
N PHE A 126 13.67 -0.94 -3.97
CA PHE A 126 13.45 -2.19 -3.23
C PHE A 126 14.39 -2.31 -2.02
N SER A 127 15.66 -1.88 -2.15
CA SER A 127 16.61 -1.87 -1.04
C SER A 127 16.18 -0.91 0.09
N GLN A 128 15.66 0.27 -0.27
CA GLN A 128 15.15 1.24 0.69
C GLN A 128 13.89 0.72 1.39
N ALA A 129 12.96 0.11 0.63
CA ALA A 129 11.77 -0.53 1.16
C ALA A 129 12.12 -1.65 2.17
N SER A 130 13.06 -2.52 1.80
CA SER A 130 13.55 -3.61 2.65
C SER A 130 14.21 -3.08 3.93
N SER A 131 15.00 -2.01 3.83
CA SER A 131 15.62 -1.35 4.98
C SER A 131 14.57 -0.80 5.95
N LEU A 132 13.53 -0.15 5.43
CA LEU A 132 12.42 0.38 6.23
C LEU A 132 11.62 -0.75 6.91
N ALA A 133 11.32 -1.84 6.20
CA ALA A 133 10.65 -3.01 6.77
C ALA A 133 11.50 -3.65 7.90
N ALA A 134 12.81 -3.82 7.68
CA ALA A 134 13.74 -4.34 8.67
C ALA A 134 13.86 -3.44 9.92
N SER A 135 13.74 -2.11 9.75
CA SER A 135 13.82 -1.14 10.86
C SER A 135 12.71 -1.31 11.90
N THR A 136 11.65 -2.06 11.60
CA THR A 136 10.61 -2.42 12.56
C THR A 136 11.12 -3.36 13.66
N GLY A 137 12.24 -4.04 13.44
CA GLY A 137 12.82 -5.03 14.35
C GLY A 137 11.95 -6.28 14.53
N ASN A 138 11.01 -6.53 13.62
CA ASN A 138 10.07 -7.65 13.71
C ASN A 138 10.32 -8.66 12.57
N PRO A 139 10.92 -9.83 12.84
CA PRO A 139 11.20 -10.84 11.81
C PRO A 139 9.95 -11.34 11.07
N ALA A 140 8.80 -11.41 11.74
CA ALA A 140 7.55 -11.82 11.09
C ALA A 140 7.07 -10.80 10.06
N VAL A 141 7.30 -9.50 10.32
CA VAL A 141 7.04 -8.43 9.35
C VAL A 141 7.94 -8.54 8.14
N VAL A 142 9.25 -8.78 8.35
CA VAL A 142 10.22 -8.94 7.27
C VAL A 142 9.91 -10.17 6.42
N ALA A 143 9.56 -11.30 7.05
CA ALA A 143 9.16 -12.51 6.35
C ALA A 143 7.92 -12.27 5.47
N ALA A 144 6.85 -11.70 6.03
CA ALA A 144 5.63 -11.40 5.28
C ALA A 144 5.86 -10.36 4.16
N PHE A 145 6.75 -9.39 4.36
CA PHE A 145 7.16 -8.43 3.33
C PHE A 145 7.88 -9.14 2.17
N ALA A 146 8.80 -10.06 2.47
CA ALA A 146 9.51 -10.84 1.47
C ALA A 146 8.57 -11.78 0.70
N ASP A 147 7.61 -12.43 1.39
CA ASP A 147 6.59 -13.27 0.76
C ASP A 147 5.71 -12.47 -0.21
N ALA A 148 5.32 -11.26 0.17
CA ALA A 148 4.56 -10.35 -0.68
C ALA A 148 5.34 -9.93 -1.94
N LEU A 149 6.62 -9.59 -1.79
CA LEU A 149 7.49 -9.31 -2.93
C LEU A 149 7.59 -10.51 -3.87
N ALA A 150 7.82 -11.71 -3.32
CA ALA A 150 7.96 -12.92 -4.13
C ALA A 150 6.69 -13.19 -4.93
N THR A 151 5.52 -13.12 -4.27
CA THR A 151 4.21 -13.31 -4.90
C THR A 151 3.96 -12.27 -5.99
N LEU A 152 4.25 -10.99 -5.71
CA LEU A 152 4.11 -9.91 -6.68
C LEU A 152 5.01 -10.10 -7.90
N SER A 153 6.27 -10.45 -7.65
CA SER A 153 7.27 -10.66 -8.72
C SER A 153 6.90 -11.84 -9.60
N GLU A 154 6.47 -12.95 -9.00
CA GLU A 154 6.00 -14.14 -9.73
C GLU A 154 4.79 -13.80 -10.62
N ARG A 155 3.80 -13.09 -10.08
CA ARG A 155 2.61 -12.68 -10.85
C ARG A 155 2.98 -11.77 -12.01
N ARG A 156 3.91 -10.85 -11.82
CA ARG A 156 4.38 -9.99 -12.90
C ARG A 156 5.10 -10.73 -14.00
N VAL A 157 5.97 -11.67 -13.65
CA VAL A 157 6.64 -12.53 -14.65
C VAL A 157 5.59 -13.34 -15.42
N GLN A 158 4.61 -13.91 -14.71
CA GLN A 158 3.51 -14.65 -15.33
C GLN A 158 2.74 -13.78 -16.33
N THR A 159 2.22 -12.63 -15.91
CA THR A 159 1.46 -11.70 -16.78
C THR A 159 2.31 -11.17 -17.93
N LEU A 160 3.59 -10.89 -17.71
CA LEU A 160 4.48 -10.43 -18.78
C LEU A 160 4.64 -11.48 -19.90
N ILE A 161 4.67 -12.77 -19.54
CA ILE A 161 4.81 -13.88 -20.50
C ILE A 161 3.47 -14.23 -21.14
N GLU A 162 2.41 -14.35 -20.35
CA GLU A 162 1.10 -14.85 -20.79
C GLU A 162 0.26 -13.77 -21.49
N THR A 163 0.31 -12.53 -21.00
CA THR A 163 -0.50 -11.40 -21.49
C THR A 163 0.31 -10.10 -21.59
N PRO A 164 1.36 -10.04 -22.44
CA PRO A 164 2.35 -8.95 -22.48
C PRO A 164 1.77 -7.54 -22.77
N HIS A 165 0.58 -7.47 -23.35
CA HIS A 165 -0.11 -6.22 -23.68
C HIS A 165 -1.14 -5.78 -22.63
N GLN A 166 -1.41 -6.62 -21.63
CA GLN A 166 -2.33 -6.27 -20.56
C GLN A 166 -1.60 -5.47 -19.47
N PRO A 167 -2.18 -4.35 -18.98
CA PRO A 167 -1.63 -3.66 -17.84
C PRO A 167 -1.67 -4.58 -16.61
N HIS A 168 -0.67 -4.45 -15.72
CA HIS A 168 -0.67 -5.20 -14.48
C HIS A 168 -1.72 -4.65 -13.51
N THR A 169 -2.48 -5.55 -12.89
CA THR A 169 -3.44 -5.24 -11.82
C THR A 169 -3.06 -6.05 -10.58
N ASP A 170 -1.86 -5.79 -10.06
CA ASP A 170 -1.31 -6.54 -8.91
C ASP A 170 -1.49 -5.79 -7.58
N ASP A 171 -2.26 -4.71 -7.61
CA ASP A 171 -2.39 -3.74 -6.52
C ASP A 171 -2.99 -4.38 -5.26
N ALA A 172 -3.93 -5.32 -5.44
CA ALA A 172 -4.47 -6.14 -4.37
C ALA A 172 -3.42 -6.94 -3.57
N ILE A 173 -2.35 -7.43 -4.21
CA ILE A 173 -1.27 -8.15 -3.50
C ILE A 173 -0.60 -7.20 -2.50
N LEU A 174 -0.34 -5.97 -2.92
CA LEU A 174 0.27 -4.95 -2.06
C LEU A 174 -0.68 -4.44 -0.98
N TYR A 175 -1.98 -4.32 -1.25
CA TYR A 175 -2.96 -3.96 -0.21
C TYR A 175 -3.14 -5.08 0.82
N ALA A 176 -3.21 -6.33 0.38
CA ALA A 176 -3.22 -7.50 1.26
C ALA A 176 -1.95 -7.52 2.14
N ALA A 177 -0.78 -7.31 1.53
CA ALA A 177 0.48 -7.22 2.23
C ALA A 177 0.49 -6.08 3.25
N ALA A 178 0.02 -4.88 2.86
CA ALA A 178 -0.08 -3.70 3.73
C ALA A 178 -0.83 -3.99 5.04
N ALA A 179 -1.96 -4.71 4.94
CA ALA A 179 -2.75 -5.14 6.08
C ALA A 179 -2.04 -6.22 6.91
N GLU A 180 -1.50 -7.25 6.26
CA GLU A 180 -0.86 -8.38 6.93
C GLU A 180 0.38 -7.94 7.73
N VAL A 181 1.29 -7.17 7.12
CA VAL A 181 2.50 -6.71 7.80
C VAL A 181 2.17 -5.79 8.98
N ALA A 182 1.17 -4.93 8.85
CA ALA A 182 0.71 -4.06 9.93
C ALA A 182 0.07 -4.85 11.06
N ALA A 183 -0.75 -5.84 10.73
CA ALA A 183 -1.40 -6.71 11.70
C ALA A 183 -0.38 -7.55 12.48
N LEU A 184 0.68 -8.03 11.81
CA LEU A 184 1.82 -8.69 12.44
C LEU A 184 2.62 -7.74 13.33
N LEU A 185 2.85 -6.50 12.88
CA LEU A 185 3.56 -5.49 13.66
C LEU A 185 2.89 -5.24 15.03
N VAL A 186 1.57 -5.22 15.06
CA VAL A 186 0.77 -4.99 16.28
C VAL A 186 0.20 -6.27 16.92
N LYS A 187 0.63 -7.45 16.45
CA LYS A 187 0.30 -8.76 17.02
C LYS A 187 -1.20 -9.07 17.05
N LEU A 188 -1.94 -8.70 16.01
CA LEU A 188 -3.36 -9.05 15.89
C LEU A 188 -3.54 -10.57 15.72
N PRO A 189 -4.62 -11.14 16.27
CA PRO A 189 -4.90 -12.57 16.16
C PRO A 189 -5.23 -12.98 14.71
N LYS A 190 -4.93 -14.24 14.36
CA LYS A 190 -5.05 -14.77 12.99
C LYS A 190 -6.41 -14.49 12.31
N PRO A 191 -7.58 -14.67 12.97
CA PRO A 191 -8.87 -14.37 12.32
C PRO A 191 -9.00 -12.91 11.88
N LEU A 192 -8.53 -11.97 12.72
CA LEU A 192 -8.57 -10.55 12.40
C LEU A 192 -7.57 -10.19 11.30
N ARG A 193 -6.37 -10.78 11.31
CA ARG A 193 -5.40 -10.57 10.22
C ARG A 193 -5.97 -11.03 8.87
N TYR A 194 -6.60 -12.20 8.85
CA TYR A 194 -7.24 -12.74 7.65
C TYR A 194 -8.33 -11.79 7.13
N ALA A 195 -9.25 -11.36 8.01
CA ALA A 195 -10.33 -10.44 7.64
C ALA A 195 -9.79 -9.11 7.07
N LEU A 196 -8.75 -8.54 7.70
CA LEU A 196 -8.10 -7.31 7.24
C LEU A 196 -7.42 -7.50 5.89
N ARG A 197 -6.72 -8.63 5.68
CA ARG A 197 -6.03 -8.94 4.43
C ARG A 197 -7.03 -9.05 3.28
N GLU A 198 -8.12 -9.78 3.45
CA GLU A 198 -9.17 -9.92 2.43
C GLU A 198 -9.90 -8.59 2.18
N ALA A 199 -10.25 -7.85 3.24
CA ALA A 199 -10.87 -6.54 3.10
C ALA A 199 -9.95 -5.54 2.38
N ALA A 200 -8.65 -5.54 2.66
CA ALA A 200 -7.69 -4.69 1.98
C ALA A 200 -7.47 -5.10 0.52
N ALA A 201 -7.40 -6.40 0.21
CA ALA A 201 -7.28 -6.89 -1.15
C ALA A 201 -8.45 -6.42 -2.05
N SER A 202 -9.64 -6.29 -1.47
CA SER A 202 -10.82 -5.78 -2.18
C SER A 202 -10.69 -4.33 -2.68
N PHE A 203 -9.80 -3.54 -2.07
CA PHE A 203 -9.50 -2.19 -2.53
C PHE A 203 -8.73 -2.20 -3.87
N GLY A 204 -7.96 -3.26 -4.17
CA GLY A 204 -7.14 -3.34 -5.39
C GLY A 204 -7.45 -4.51 -6.33
N GLU A 205 -8.65 -5.07 -6.25
CA GLU A 205 -9.14 -6.22 -7.03
C GLU A 205 -8.34 -7.52 -6.87
N VAL A 206 -8.75 -8.34 -5.90
CA VAL A 206 -8.57 -9.79 -5.95
C VAL A 206 -9.93 -10.46 -5.74
N LEU A 207 -10.37 -11.20 -6.75
CA LEU A 207 -11.26 -12.35 -6.59
C LEU A 207 -10.37 -13.51 -6.11
N THR A 208 -10.20 -13.65 -4.80
CA THR A 208 -9.61 -14.86 -4.23
C THR A 208 -10.62 -15.99 -4.39
N ASP A 209 -10.19 -17.09 -5.01
CA ASP A 209 -10.95 -18.32 -5.30
C ASP A 209 -11.39 -19.10 -4.03
N SER A 210 -11.37 -18.46 -2.86
CA SER A 210 -11.77 -19.02 -1.58
C SER A 210 -12.93 -18.22 -1.00
N GLU A 211 -14.14 -18.79 -1.09
CA GLU A 211 -15.45 -18.38 -0.56
C GLU A 211 -15.43 -17.41 0.65
N THR A 212 -15.03 -16.17 0.41
CA THR A 212 -15.31 -15.02 1.27
C THR A 212 -15.64 -13.91 0.30
N SER A 213 -16.92 -13.65 0.05
CA SER A 213 -17.28 -12.48 -0.75
C SER A 213 -16.69 -11.23 -0.07
N VAL A 214 -16.24 -10.22 -0.82
CA VAL A 214 -15.72 -8.96 -0.24
C VAL A 214 -16.68 -8.38 0.81
N ALA A 215 -17.99 -8.54 0.57
CA ALA A 215 -19.03 -8.18 1.51
C ALA A 215 -18.94 -9.02 2.81
N GLU A 216 -18.77 -10.34 2.71
CA GLU A 216 -18.53 -11.21 3.87
C GLU A 216 -17.23 -10.86 4.60
N ALA A 217 -16.14 -10.54 3.91
CA ALA A 217 -14.88 -10.14 4.54
C ALA A 217 -15.05 -8.85 5.37
N LEU A 218 -15.74 -7.85 4.82
CA LEU A 218 -16.07 -6.60 5.54
C LEU A 218 -17.04 -6.86 6.70
N LEU A 219 -18.08 -7.67 6.50
CA LEU A 219 -19.00 -8.05 7.57
C LEU A 219 -18.29 -8.81 8.70
N HIS A 220 -17.35 -9.68 8.35
CA HIS A 220 -16.56 -10.44 9.32
C HIS A 220 -15.61 -9.51 10.08
N LEU A 221 -14.94 -8.58 9.39
CA LEU A 221 -14.12 -7.55 10.02
C LEU A 221 -14.94 -6.74 11.04
N GLU A 222 -16.13 -6.27 10.65
CA GLU A 222 -17.03 -5.50 11.53
C GLU A 222 -17.51 -6.33 12.72
N SER A 223 -17.83 -7.60 12.50
CA SER A 223 -18.21 -8.53 13.58
C SER A 223 -17.07 -8.71 14.60
N LEU A 224 -15.84 -8.93 14.13
CA LEU A 224 -14.66 -9.08 14.98
C LEU A 224 -14.26 -7.79 15.72
N THR A 225 -14.68 -6.63 15.21
CA THR A 225 -14.23 -5.31 15.68
C THR A 225 -15.35 -4.41 16.20
N LYS A 226 -16.54 -4.97 16.43
CA LYS A 226 -17.76 -4.22 16.83
C LYS A 226 -17.55 -3.26 18.01
N ASP A 227 -16.68 -3.65 18.95
CA ASP A 227 -16.40 -2.91 20.19
C ASP A 227 -15.17 -1.99 20.09
N TRP A 228 -14.58 -1.82 18.89
CA TRP A 228 -13.32 -1.10 18.66
C TRP A 228 -13.58 0.19 17.87
N PRO A 229 -13.80 1.35 18.53
CA PRO A 229 -14.14 2.60 17.86
C PRO A 229 -13.11 3.04 16.80
N GLY A 230 -11.84 2.71 17.04
CA GLY A 230 -10.72 3.02 16.13
C GLY A 230 -10.77 2.28 14.79
N VAL A 231 -11.55 1.20 14.65
CA VAL A 231 -11.69 0.48 13.37
C VAL A 231 -12.65 1.20 12.42
N LYS A 232 -13.61 1.97 12.95
CA LYS A 232 -14.68 2.58 12.15
C LYS A 232 -14.16 3.48 11.02
N PRO A 233 -13.19 4.38 11.22
CA PRO A 233 -12.64 5.19 10.12
C PRO A 233 -12.05 4.35 9.00
N LEU A 234 -11.25 3.32 9.34
CA LEU A 234 -10.65 2.40 8.37
C LEU A 234 -11.70 1.58 7.61
N SER A 235 -12.64 0.98 8.34
CA SER A 235 -13.70 0.14 7.76
C SER A 235 -14.60 0.95 6.83
N ASN A 236 -14.95 2.18 7.19
CA ASN A 236 -15.74 3.08 6.34
C ASN A 236 -14.97 3.48 5.08
N TRP A 237 -13.67 3.72 5.20
CA TRP A 237 -12.83 4.06 4.06
C TRP A 237 -12.74 2.88 3.06
N LEU A 238 -12.48 1.67 3.54
CA LEU A 238 -12.49 0.46 2.69
C LEU A 238 -13.84 0.26 1.98
N ARG A 239 -14.95 0.55 2.65
CA ARG A 239 -16.30 0.43 2.06
C ARG A 239 -16.58 1.45 0.97
N THR A 240 -16.15 2.70 1.16
CA THR A 240 -16.42 3.81 0.21
C THR A 240 -15.61 3.72 -1.07
N HIS A 241 -14.50 2.98 -1.04
CA HIS A 241 -13.58 2.82 -2.17
C HIS A 241 -13.59 1.40 -2.75
N ARG A 242 -14.63 0.62 -2.43
CA ARG A 242 -14.84 -0.69 -3.06
C ARG A 242 -15.13 -0.46 -4.56
N PRO A 243 -14.51 -1.23 -5.48
CA PRO A 243 -14.91 -1.24 -6.88
C PRO A 243 -16.38 -1.67 -7.01
N ALA A 244 -17.11 -1.04 -7.92
CA ALA A 244 -18.50 -1.41 -8.19
C ALA A 244 -18.58 -2.88 -8.65
N PRO A 245 -19.63 -3.63 -8.27
CA PRO A 245 -19.81 -5.02 -8.68
C PRO A 245 -19.99 -5.17 -10.20
#